data_AF-A0A8T3SU55-F1
#
_entry.id   AF-A0A8T3SU55-F1
#
_cell.length_a   1.000
_cell.length_b   1.000
_cell.length_c   1.000
_cell.angle_alpha   90.00
_cell.angle_beta   90.00
_cell.angle_gamma   90.00
#
_symmetry.space_group_name_H-M   'P 1'
#
loop_
_entity.id
_entity.type
_entity.pdbx_description
1 polymer ?
#
loop_
_entity_poly.entity_id
_entity_poly.type
_entity_poly.pdbx_seq_one_letter_code
_entity_poly.pdbx_strand_id
1 'polypeptide(L)'
;MARKARTWKGARTPQALKRVRQSLRRRTVNQRTRSHAKTLVVQASNIALGRSEGDGAAAVTAALSALDKAAEKGIIHPNNAARRKSRLMAKANEAHLLDGAASEAPSAPKKKSTATKTAQRKKVAASKASKAAAAKAADRPRTAAGKAKVAVVRASRETAAARKRAKAGGNAEPEAPAEG
;
A
#
# COMPACT_ATOMS: atom_id res chain seq x y z
N MET A 1 -27.97 -30.35 26.51
CA MET A 1 -27.96 -30.74 25.07
C MET A 1 -26.71 -30.20 24.39
N ALA A 2 -25.67 -31.02 24.25
CA ALA A 2 -24.41 -30.62 23.64
C ALA A 2 -24.60 -30.37 22.14
N ARG A 3 -24.48 -29.11 21.70
CA ARG A 3 -24.50 -28.79 20.26
C ARG A 3 -23.19 -29.32 19.65
N LYS A 4 -23.28 -30.44 18.93
CA LYS A 4 -22.17 -31.04 18.15
C LYS A 4 -21.44 -29.94 17.38
N ALA A 5 -20.11 -29.87 17.52
CA ALA A 5 -19.30 -28.82 16.91
C ALA A 5 -19.56 -28.76 15.39
N ARG A 6 -19.86 -27.57 14.87
CA ARG A 6 -20.16 -27.34 13.45
C ARG A 6 -18.93 -27.69 12.59
N THR A 7 -18.92 -28.87 11.99
CA THR A 7 -17.78 -29.43 11.23
C THR A 7 -17.55 -28.80 9.85
N TRP A 8 -18.51 -28.04 9.31
CA TRP A 8 -18.38 -27.45 7.96
C TRP A 8 -17.57 -26.14 7.96
N LYS A 9 -16.32 -26.14 7.48
CA LYS A 9 -15.48 -24.92 7.42
C LYS A 9 -15.63 -24.11 6.11
N GLY A 10 -16.74 -24.27 5.40
CA GLY A 10 -17.01 -23.54 4.15
C GLY A 10 -17.83 -22.25 4.33
N ALA A 11 -17.92 -21.46 3.26
CA ALA A 11 -18.84 -20.33 3.17
C ALA A 11 -20.29 -20.81 3.32
N ARG A 12 -21.06 -20.20 4.24
CA ARG A 12 -22.46 -20.57 4.50
C ARG A 12 -23.47 -19.48 4.15
N THR A 13 -23.02 -18.22 4.10
CA THR A 13 -23.89 -17.10 3.74
C THR A 13 -23.97 -16.96 2.21
N PRO A 14 -25.12 -16.53 1.65
CA PRO A 14 -25.29 -16.38 0.21
C PRO A 14 -24.26 -15.41 -0.39
N GLN A 15 -23.90 -14.36 0.36
CA GLN A 15 -22.85 -13.41 -0.03
C GLN A 15 -21.47 -14.08 -0.12
N ALA A 16 -21.11 -14.92 0.86
CA ALA A 16 -19.83 -15.62 0.86
C ALA A 16 -19.74 -16.64 -0.29
N LEU A 17 -20.81 -17.40 -0.56
CA LEU A 17 -20.88 -18.31 -1.71
C LEU A 17 -20.75 -17.56 -3.05
N LYS A 18 -21.33 -16.36 -3.17
CA LYS A 18 -21.14 -15.49 -4.33
C LYS A 18 -19.67 -15.05 -4.47
N ARG A 19 -19.01 -14.67 -3.38
CA ARG A 19 -17.59 -14.28 -3.39
C ARG A 19 -16.66 -15.44 -3.81
N VAL A 20 -16.94 -16.67 -3.36
CA VAL A 20 -16.20 -17.87 -3.79
C VAL A 20 -16.34 -18.08 -5.30
N ARG A 21 -17.56 -18.01 -5.85
CA ARG A 21 -17.76 -18.14 -7.31
C ARG A 21 -17.04 -17.03 -8.10
N GLN A 22 -17.10 -15.79 -7.62
CA GLN A 22 -16.39 -14.66 -8.24
C GLN A 22 -14.86 -14.82 -8.19
N SER A 23 -14.31 -15.28 -7.06
CA SER A 23 -12.87 -15.45 -6.91
C SER A 23 -12.33 -16.58 -7.79
N LEU A 24 -13.06 -17.68 -7.93
CA LEU A 24 -12.71 -18.77 -8.83
C LEU A 24 -12.66 -18.30 -10.29
N ARG A 25 -13.70 -17.58 -10.74
CA ARG A 25 -13.74 -16.99 -12.11
C ARG A 25 -12.59 -16.01 -12.36
N ARG A 26 -12.30 -15.12 -11.40
CA ARG A 26 -11.17 -14.19 -11.51
C ARG A 26 -9.82 -14.92 -11.51
N ARG A 27 -9.69 -15.96 -10.68
CA ARG A 27 -8.46 -16.77 -10.60
C ARG A 27 -8.17 -17.45 -11.92
N THR A 28 -9.14 -18.08 -12.58
CA THR A 28 -8.90 -18.80 -13.85
C THR A 28 -8.40 -17.87 -14.95
N VAL A 29 -8.99 -16.67 -15.07
CA VAL A 29 -8.55 -15.65 -16.04
C VAL A 29 -7.18 -15.09 -15.68
N ASN A 30 -7.01 -14.64 -14.43
CA ASN A 30 -5.76 -13.99 -13.99
C ASN A 30 -4.57 -14.94 -13.99
N GLN A 31 -4.80 -16.22 -13.72
CA GLN A 31 -3.75 -17.23 -13.69
C GLN A 31 -3.05 -17.33 -15.05
N ARG A 32 -3.81 -17.32 -16.15
CA ARG A 32 -3.27 -17.41 -17.52
C ARG A 32 -2.33 -16.25 -17.84
N THR A 33 -2.75 -15.02 -17.57
CA THR A 33 -1.91 -13.83 -17.82
C THR A 33 -0.70 -13.80 -16.89
N ARG A 34 -0.87 -14.19 -15.63
CA ARG A 34 0.22 -14.20 -14.64
C ARG A 34 1.26 -15.27 -14.94
N SER A 35 0.84 -16.48 -15.35
CA SER A 35 1.75 -17.54 -15.75
C SER A 35 2.49 -17.16 -17.03
N HIS A 36 1.78 -16.69 -18.05
CA HIS A 36 2.39 -16.24 -19.30
C HIS A 36 3.47 -15.18 -19.09
N ALA A 37 3.16 -14.11 -18.35
CA ALA A 37 4.14 -13.07 -18.03
C ALA A 37 5.31 -13.59 -17.18
N LYS A 38 5.08 -14.58 -16.30
CA LYS A 38 6.16 -15.22 -15.53
C LYS A 38 7.07 -16.04 -16.44
N THR A 39 6.50 -16.83 -17.35
CA THR A 39 7.25 -17.69 -18.27
C THR A 39 8.16 -16.87 -19.17
N LEU A 40 7.64 -15.82 -19.81
CA LEU A 40 8.46 -14.94 -20.67
C LEU A 40 9.61 -14.28 -19.90
N VAL A 41 9.35 -13.80 -18.68
CA VAL A 41 10.40 -13.22 -17.83
C VAL A 41 11.47 -14.25 -17.46
N VAL A 42 11.08 -15.50 -17.19
CA VAL A 42 12.02 -16.58 -16.89
C VAL A 42 12.83 -16.95 -18.13
N GLN A 43 12.19 -17.08 -19.29
CA GLN A 43 12.88 -17.35 -20.56
C GLN A 43 13.91 -16.27 -20.88
N ALA A 44 13.51 -14.98 -20.88
CA ALA A 44 14.43 -13.88 -21.11
C ALA A 44 15.57 -13.83 -20.06
N SER A 45 15.26 -14.13 -18.80
CA SER A 45 16.30 -14.21 -17.75
C SER A 45 17.26 -15.38 -17.95
N ASN A 46 16.79 -16.51 -18.48
CA ASN A 46 17.63 -17.68 -18.73
C ASN A 46 18.55 -17.45 -19.93
N ILE A 47 18.06 -16.79 -20.99
CA ILE A 47 18.86 -16.37 -22.14
C ILE A 47 19.96 -15.40 -21.68
N ALA A 48 19.62 -14.41 -20.86
CA ALA A 48 20.61 -13.49 -20.27
C ALA A 48 21.66 -14.17 -19.38
N LEU A 49 21.37 -15.35 -18.84
CA LEU A 49 22.31 -16.13 -18.04
C LEU A 49 23.07 -17.19 -18.86
N GLY A 50 22.90 -17.23 -20.18
CA GLY A 50 23.50 -18.24 -21.05
C GLY A 50 22.96 -19.66 -20.84
N ARG A 51 21.82 -19.81 -20.17
CA ARG A 51 21.19 -21.13 -19.87
C ARG A 51 20.27 -21.63 -20.98
N SER A 52 20.02 -20.79 -21.98
CA SER A 52 19.14 -21.06 -23.11
C SER A 52 19.61 -20.25 -24.29
N GLU A 53 19.59 -20.85 -25.47
CA GLU A 53 19.88 -20.16 -26.73
C GLU A 53 18.62 -19.48 -27.26
N GLY A 54 18.80 -18.37 -27.98
CA GLY A 54 17.70 -17.64 -28.63
C GLY A 54 17.98 -16.15 -28.78
N ASP A 55 17.08 -15.47 -29.50
CA ASP A 55 17.12 -14.02 -29.66
C ASP A 55 16.76 -13.33 -28.32
N GLY A 56 17.81 -12.89 -27.61
CA GLY A 56 17.68 -12.20 -26.33
C GLY A 56 16.93 -10.87 -26.43
N ALA A 57 17.09 -10.13 -27.53
CA ALA A 57 16.42 -8.85 -27.72
C ALA A 57 14.91 -9.06 -27.90
N ALA A 58 14.51 -10.02 -28.74
CA ALA A 58 13.10 -10.39 -28.91
C ALA A 58 12.49 -10.94 -27.60
N ALA A 59 13.21 -11.78 -26.87
CA ALA A 59 12.73 -12.32 -25.59
C ALA A 59 12.52 -11.22 -24.53
N VAL A 60 13.44 -10.26 -24.44
CA VAL A 60 13.34 -9.11 -23.55
C VAL A 60 12.12 -8.26 -23.90
N THR A 61 11.96 -7.88 -25.17
CA THR A 61 10.82 -7.04 -25.62
C THR A 61 9.47 -7.72 -25.36
N ALA A 62 9.35 -9.02 -25.65
CA ALA A 62 8.16 -9.81 -25.38
C ALA A 62 7.83 -9.85 -23.87
N ALA A 63 8.85 -10.05 -23.02
CA ALA A 63 8.68 -10.06 -21.57
C ALA A 63 8.21 -8.70 -21.03
N LEU A 64 8.73 -7.58 -21.54
CA LEU A 64 8.29 -6.24 -21.17
C LEU A 64 6.83 -6.01 -21.54
N SER A 65 6.45 -6.30 -22.80
CA SER A 65 5.09 -6.14 -23.29
C SER A 65 4.09 -6.94 -22.45
N ALA A 66 4.43 -8.18 -22.10
CA ALA A 66 3.57 -9.03 -21.27
C ALA A 66 3.42 -8.50 -19.83
N LEU A 67 4.47 -7.92 -19.25
CA LEU A 67 4.42 -7.31 -17.91
C LEU A 67 3.52 -6.07 -17.89
N ASP A 68 3.58 -5.24 -18.93
CA ASP A 68 2.75 -4.04 -19.04
C ASP A 68 1.28 -4.37 -19.24
N LYS A 69 0.97 -5.27 -20.17
CA LYS A 69 -0.40 -5.75 -20.37
C LYS A 69 -0.99 -6.37 -19.11
N ALA A 70 -0.18 -7.03 -18.28
CA ALA A 70 -0.61 -7.55 -17.00
C ALA A 70 -0.83 -6.47 -15.94
N ALA A 71 -0.10 -5.35 -16.01
CA ALA A 71 -0.26 -4.20 -15.13
C ALA A 71 -1.48 -3.35 -15.50
N GLU A 72 -1.69 -3.09 -16.78
CA GLU A 72 -2.86 -2.38 -17.32
C GLU A 72 -4.16 -3.10 -16.95
N LYS A 73 -4.18 -4.43 -17.01
CA LYS A 73 -5.31 -5.26 -16.59
C LYS A 73 -5.49 -5.33 -15.06
N GLY A 74 -4.62 -4.71 -14.27
CA GLY A 74 -4.66 -4.73 -12.81
C GLY A 74 -4.34 -6.09 -12.18
N ILE A 75 -3.80 -7.04 -12.94
CA ILE A 75 -3.46 -8.39 -12.46
C ILE A 75 -2.15 -8.35 -11.65
N ILE A 76 -1.21 -7.49 -12.07
CA ILE A 76 0.04 -7.23 -11.38
C ILE A 76 0.07 -5.73 -11.01
N HIS A 77 0.45 -5.41 -9.78
CA HIS A 77 0.59 -4.00 -9.37
C HIS A 77 1.66 -3.29 -10.24
N PRO A 78 1.47 -2.02 -10.65
CA PRO A 78 2.41 -1.30 -11.52
C PRO A 78 3.84 -1.28 -10.95
N ASN A 79 4.00 -1.00 -9.66
CA ASN A 79 5.32 -1.10 -9.01
C ASN A 79 5.94 -2.50 -9.06
N ASN A 80 5.15 -3.57 -9.06
CA ASN A 80 5.68 -4.92 -9.21
C ASN A 80 6.13 -5.18 -10.65
N ALA A 81 5.36 -4.73 -11.64
CA ALA A 81 5.78 -4.76 -13.04
C ALA A 81 7.08 -3.97 -13.24
N ALA A 82 7.15 -2.73 -12.75
CA ALA A 82 8.34 -1.87 -12.81
C ALA A 82 9.58 -2.51 -12.17
N ARG A 83 9.43 -3.15 -10.99
CA ARG A 83 10.52 -3.89 -10.35
C ARG A 83 11.01 -5.06 -11.20
N ARG A 84 10.10 -5.81 -11.82
CA ARG A 84 10.46 -6.95 -12.68
C ARG A 84 11.15 -6.48 -13.96
N LYS A 85 10.67 -5.40 -14.58
CA LYS A 85 11.33 -4.75 -15.73
C LYS A 85 12.75 -4.31 -15.38
N SER A 86 12.93 -3.57 -14.30
CA SER A 86 14.25 -3.08 -13.87
C SER A 86 15.26 -4.21 -13.64
N ARG A 87 14.82 -5.31 -13.00
CA ARG A 87 15.68 -6.49 -12.79
C ARG A 87 16.04 -7.19 -14.10
N LEU A 88 15.10 -7.31 -15.02
CA LEU A 88 15.32 -7.95 -16.32
C LEU A 88 16.28 -7.11 -17.18
N MET A 89 16.10 -5.79 -17.19
CA MET A 89 16.99 -4.86 -17.90
C MET A 89 18.40 -4.87 -17.34
N ALA A 90 18.56 -4.90 -16.02
CA ALA A 90 19.89 -5.01 -15.41
C ALA A 90 20.65 -6.24 -15.93
N LYS A 91 19.98 -7.40 -15.95
CA LYS A 91 20.55 -8.65 -16.48
C LYS A 91 20.82 -8.60 -17.98
N ALA A 92 19.91 -8.02 -18.75
CA ALA A 92 20.06 -7.90 -20.21
C ALA A 92 21.28 -7.03 -20.56
N ASN A 93 21.51 -5.96 -19.81
CA ASN A 93 22.67 -5.08 -19.98
C ASN A 93 23.97 -5.78 -19.54
N GLU A 94 23.95 -6.51 -18.42
CA GLU A 94 25.10 -7.32 -17.97
C GLU A 94 25.50 -8.38 -19.00
N ALA A 95 24.51 -8.91 -19.72
CA ALA A 95 24.69 -9.94 -20.75
C ALA A 95 24.84 -9.37 -22.18
N HIS A 96 24.92 -8.04 -22.34
CA HIS A 96 25.06 -7.37 -23.64
C HIS A 96 23.99 -7.75 -24.69
N LEU A 97 22.79 -8.16 -24.25
CA LEU A 97 21.71 -8.62 -25.14
C LEU A 97 21.07 -7.50 -25.98
N LEU A 98 21.40 -6.23 -25.70
CA LEU A 98 20.74 -5.05 -26.28
C LEU A 98 21.74 -4.08 -26.95
N ASP A 99 22.99 -4.49 -27.17
CA ASP A 99 24.07 -3.59 -27.60
C ASP A 99 24.02 -3.18 -29.08
N GLY A 100 23.09 -3.72 -29.87
CA GLY A 100 22.92 -3.39 -31.28
C GLY A 100 22.43 -1.97 -31.61
N ALA A 101 22.18 -1.11 -30.60
CA ALA A 101 21.58 0.21 -30.79
C ALA A 101 22.35 1.37 -30.10
N ALA A 102 23.50 1.13 -29.47
CA ALA A 102 24.14 2.10 -28.58
C ALA A 102 25.66 2.30 -28.83
N SER A 103 26.10 2.36 -30.08
CA SER A 103 27.46 2.82 -30.41
C SER A 103 27.68 4.33 -30.22
N GLU A 104 26.73 5.07 -29.64
CA GLU A 104 26.98 6.43 -29.15
C GLU A 104 26.63 6.51 -27.67
N ALA A 105 27.67 6.65 -26.84
CA ALA A 105 27.56 6.75 -25.40
C ALA A 105 27.09 8.15 -24.96
N PRO A 106 25.96 8.28 -24.25
CA PRO A 106 25.78 9.39 -23.33
C PRO A 106 26.21 8.95 -21.92
N SER A 107 27.13 9.73 -21.36
CA SER A 107 27.72 9.63 -20.02
C SER A 107 26.83 8.95 -18.96
N ALA A 108 27.37 7.93 -18.31
CA ALA A 108 26.75 7.23 -17.19
C ALA A 108 26.12 8.20 -16.16
N PRO A 109 24.82 8.08 -15.84
CA PRO A 109 24.24 8.90 -14.79
C PRO A 109 24.84 8.48 -13.45
N LYS A 110 25.65 9.36 -12.85
CA LYS A 110 26.20 9.21 -11.50
C LYS A 110 25.08 8.82 -10.53
N LYS A 111 25.04 7.55 -10.11
CA LYS A 111 24.09 7.06 -9.10
C LYS A 111 24.40 7.81 -7.79
N LYS A 112 23.58 8.81 -7.45
CA LYS A 112 23.61 9.43 -6.11
C LYS A 112 23.41 8.30 -5.10
N SER A 113 24.39 8.09 -4.23
CA SER A 113 24.34 7.07 -3.20
C SER A 113 23.04 7.19 -2.38
N THR A 114 22.51 6.07 -1.91
CA THR A 114 21.31 6.04 -1.05
C THR A 114 21.45 6.95 0.18
N ALA A 115 22.69 7.23 0.61
CA ALA A 115 23.05 8.22 1.63
C ALA A 115 22.68 9.66 1.22
N THR A 116 22.97 10.09 -0.02
CA THR A 116 22.65 11.44 -0.49
C THR A 116 21.14 11.66 -0.67
N LYS A 117 20.40 10.63 -1.07
CA LYS A 117 18.92 10.69 -1.18
C LYS A 117 18.24 10.73 0.20
N THR A 118 18.78 10.04 1.19
CA THR A 118 18.29 10.08 2.58
C THR A 118 18.59 11.42 3.23
N ALA A 119 19.80 11.97 3.03
CA ALA A 119 20.18 13.30 3.50
C ALA A 119 19.32 14.42 2.87
N GLN A 120 19.02 14.35 1.57
CA GLN A 120 18.12 15.29 0.91
C GLN A 120 16.68 15.19 1.42
N ARG A 121 16.15 13.98 1.66
CA ARG A 121 14.81 13.81 2.27
C ARG A 121 14.77 14.33 3.71
N LYS A 122 15.85 14.19 4.48
CA LYS A 122 15.97 14.74 5.85
C LYS A 122 16.00 16.27 5.84
N LYS A 123 16.73 16.90 4.90
CA LYS A 123 16.74 18.36 4.72
C LYS A 123 15.37 18.92 4.30
N VAL A 124 14.66 18.23 3.39
CA VAL A 124 13.31 18.64 2.95
C VAL A 124 12.25 18.40 4.04
N ALA A 125 12.41 17.36 4.86
CA ALA A 125 11.55 17.13 6.02
C ALA A 125 11.78 18.18 7.12
N ALA A 126 13.04 18.58 7.35
CA ALA A 126 13.38 19.66 8.29
C ALA A 126 12.84 21.02 7.82
N SER A 127 12.92 21.34 6.51
CA SER A 127 12.34 22.58 5.98
C SER A 127 10.81 22.58 5.93
N LYS A 128 10.17 21.41 5.75
CA LYS A 128 8.72 21.26 5.95
C LYS A 128 8.32 21.38 7.42
N ALA A 129 9.13 20.89 8.35
CA ALA A 129 8.86 21.01 9.78
C ALA A 129 9.00 22.47 10.28
N SER A 130 9.99 23.22 9.80
CA SER A 130 10.12 24.65 10.12
C SER A 130 8.99 25.49 9.51
N LYS A 131 8.58 25.20 8.27
CA LYS A 131 7.41 25.84 7.63
C LYS A 131 6.08 25.48 8.32
N ALA A 132 5.92 24.25 8.81
CA ALA A 132 4.74 23.82 9.58
C ALA A 132 4.72 24.39 11.01
N ALA A 133 5.88 24.61 11.63
CA ALA A 133 5.99 25.29 12.92
C ALA A 133 5.63 26.79 12.80
N ALA A 134 6.04 27.44 11.70
CA ALA A 134 5.64 28.82 11.39
C ALA A 134 4.13 28.94 11.13
N ALA A 135 3.51 27.95 10.45
CA ALA A 135 2.07 27.94 10.21
C ALA A 135 1.24 27.66 11.48
N LYS A 136 1.71 26.77 12.38
CA LYS A 136 1.04 26.50 13.68
C LYS A 136 1.15 27.65 14.69
N ALA A 137 2.07 28.61 14.48
CA ALA A 137 2.17 29.81 15.30
C ALA A 137 1.13 30.89 14.92
N ALA A 138 0.58 30.84 13.69
CA ALA A 138 -0.40 31.78 13.19
C ALA A 138 -1.87 31.40 13.51
N ASP A 139 -2.15 30.12 13.78
CA ASP A 139 -3.53 29.59 13.93
C ASP A 139 -3.90 29.22 15.39
N ARG A 140 -3.19 29.76 16.39
CA ARG A 140 -3.51 29.58 17.81
C ARG A 140 -4.03 30.92 18.35
N PRO A 141 -5.23 30.98 18.96
CA PRO A 141 -5.80 32.25 19.41
C PRO A 141 -4.97 32.85 20.55
N ARG A 142 -4.00 33.69 20.21
CA ARG A 142 -3.16 34.42 21.17
C ARG A 142 -3.76 35.77 21.59
N THR A 143 -4.88 36.18 21.00
CA THR A 143 -5.63 37.37 21.43
C THR A 143 -6.55 37.04 22.61
N ALA A 144 -6.68 37.97 23.56
CA ALA A 144 -7.53 37.82 24.75
C ALA A 144 -8.98 37.42 24.39
N ALA A 145 -9.50 37.94 23.28
CA ALA A 145 -10.81 37.59 22.74
C ALA A 145 -10.95 36.11 22.32
N GLY A 146 -9.89 35.49 21.80
CA GLY A 146 -9.91 34.08 21.41
C GLY A 146 -9.82 33.12 22.60
N LYS A 147 -9.07 33.50 23.65
CA LYS A 147 -9.06 32.75 24.93
C LYS A 147 -10.43 32.78 25.60
N ALA A 148 -11.12 33.91 25.58
CA ALA A 148 -12.47 34.05 26.12
C ALA A 148 -13.48 33.14 25.40
N LYS A 149 -13.44 33.08 24.06
CA LYS A 149 -14.32 32.17 23.27
C LYS A 149 -14.07 30.69 23.58
N VAL A 150 -12.81 30.29 23.72
CA VAL A 150 -12.47 28.91 24.08
C VAL A 150 -12.90 28.57 25.50
N ALA A 151 -12.81 29.52 26.44
CA ALA A 151 -13.29 29.34 27.81
C ALA A 151 -14.82 29.15 27.87
N VAL A 152 -15.60 29.95 27.12
CA VAL A 152 -17.07 29.79 27.03
C VAL A 152 -17.47 28.44 26.45
N VAL A 153 -16.78 27.98 25.39
CA VAL A 153 -17.03 26.67 24.77
C VAL A 153 -16.63 25.51 25.69
N ARG A 154 -15.63 25.69 26.54
CA ARG A 154 -15.23 24.68 27.52
C ARG A 154 -16.23 24.61 28.68
N ALA A 155 -16.67 25.75 29.20
CA ALA A 155 -17.69 25.82 30.24
C ALA A 155 -19.02 25.19 29.80
N SER A 156 -19.46 25.42 28.55
CA SER A 156 -20.68 24.79 28.02
C SER A 156 -20.56 23.28 27.82
N ARG A 157 -19.35 22.77 27.53
CA ARG A 157 -19.08 21.33 27.48
C ARG A 157 -19.05 20.68 28.87
N GLU A 158 -18.57 21.40 29.88
CA GLU A 158 -18.55 20.92 31.27
C GLU A 158 -19.96 20.87 31.87
N THR A 159 -20.83 21.86 31.61
CA THR A 159 -22.24 21.80 32.02
C THR A 159 -23.02 20.72 31.29
N ALA A 160 -22.76 20.51 29.99
CA ALA A 160 -23.34 19.40 29.23
C ALA A 160 -22.87 18.02 29.76
N ALA A 161 -21.60 17.90 30.16
CA ALA A 161 -21.06 16.69 30.78
C ALA A 161 -21.64 16.43 32.18
N ALA A 162 -21.85 17.48 32.99
CA ALA A 162 -22.52 17.38 34.28
C ALA A 162 -23.98 16.94 34.14
N ARG A 163 -24.72 17.49 33.17
CA ARG A 163 -26.09 17.07 32.86
C ARG A 163 -26.17 15.61 32.38
N LYS A 164 -25.16 15.16 31.61
CA LYS A 164 -25.05 13.77 31.17
C LYS A 164 -24.71 12.82 32.32
N ARG A 165 -23.91 13.25 33.29
CA ARG A 165 -23.59 12.50 34.52
C ARG A 165 -24.79 12.41 35.46
N ALA A 166 -25.55 13.50 35.65
CA ALA A 166 -26.79 13.50 36.42
C ALA A 166 -27.84 12.54 35.81
N LYS A 167 -27.94 12.50 34.48
CA LYS A 167 -28.81 11.55 33.77
C LYS A 167 -28.35 10.08 33.90
N ALA A 168 -27.07 9.84 34.18
CA ALA A 168 -26.52 8.50 34.39
C ALA A 168 -26.64 8.01 35.85
N GLY A 169 -26.85 8.91 36.82
CA GLY A 169 -26.98 8.58 38.24
C GLY A 169 -28.39 8.20 38.70
N GLY A 170 -29.40 8.30 37.83
CA GLY A 170 -30.80 8.01 38.16
C GLY A 170 -31.20 6.52 38.10
N ASN A 171 -30.23 5.59 38.02
CA ASN A 171 -30.50 4.16 37.85
C ASN A 171 -29.73 3.29 38.85
N ALA A 172 -29.72 3.70 40.12
CA ALA A 172 -29.26 2.90 41.25
C ALA A 172 -30.44 2.71 42.21
N GLU A 173 -31.18 1.60 42.04
CA GLU A 173 -32.06 1.08 43.10
C GLU A 173 -31.19 0.61 44.28
N PRO A 174 -31.56 0.90 45.54
CA PRO A 174 -30.83 0.40 46.69
C PRO A 174 -31.16 -1.09 46.93
N GLU A 175 -30.12 -1.92 47.04
CA GLU A 175 -30.21 -3.26 47.63
C GLU A 175 -30.82 -3.18 49.04
N ALA A 176 -31.90 -3.92 49.26
CA ALA A 176 -32.51 -4.08 50.58
C ALA A 176 -31.65 -5.03 51.45
N PRO A 177 -31.38 -4.71 52.73
CA PRO A 177 -30.72 -5.64 53.63
C PRO A 177 -31.69 -6.73 54.11
N ALA A 178 -31.19 -7.97 54.10
CA ALA A 178 -31.86 -9.15 54.60
C ALA A 178 -31.89 -9.17 56.14
N GLU A 179 -33.10 -9.20 56.72
CA GLU A 179 -33.37 -9.77 58.04
C GLU A 179 -34.79 -10.37 58.05
N GLY A 180 -34.93 -11.59 58.58
CA GLY A 180 -36.19 -12.35 58.69
C GLY A 180 -35.99 -13.84 58.52
#